data_AF-A0A7X3ZGQ0-F1
#
_entry.id   AF-A0A7X3ZGQ0-F1
#
_cell.length_a   1.000
_cell.length_b   1.000
_cell.length_c   1.000
_cell.angle_alpha   90.00
_cell.angle_beta   90.00
_cell.angle_gamma   90.00
#
_symmetry.space_group_name_H-M   'P 1'
#
loop_
_entity.id
_entity.type
_entity.pdbx_description
1 polymer ?
#
loop_
_entity_poly.entity_id
_entity_poly.type
_entity_poly.pdbx_seq_one_letter_code
_entity_poly.pdbx_strand_id
1 'polypeptide(L)' 'MDIYRELGVDPIINAVGPATRLSGSIMHPEVAEAMRQASERCVDIAQMQARAGEIIAEITGAEAGYVTSGAAAG' A
#
# COMPACT_ATOMS: atom_id res chain seq x y z
N MET A 1 -17.07 -9.64 14.37
CA MET A 1 -17.23 -10.01 12.94
C MET A 1 -16.12 -9.26 12.21
N ASP A 2 -15.54 -9.80 11.14
CA ASP A 2 -14.57 -9.03 10.34
C ASP A 2 -15.29 -8.17 9.31
N ILE A 3 -14.62 -7.13 8.78
CA ILE A 3 -15.22 -6.15 7.86
C ILE A 3 -15.81 -6.80 6.60
N TYR A 4 -15.20 -7.88 6.09
CA TYR A 4 -15.71 -8.55 4.90
C TYR A 4 -17.03 -9.27 5.19
N ARG A 5 -17.14 -9.95 6.34
CA ARG A 5 -18.39 -10.59 6.74
C ARG A 5 -19.50 -9.59 7.04
N GLU A 6 -19.18 -8.43 7.61
CA GLU A 6 -20.15 -7.33 7.77
C GLU A 6 -20.69 -6.83 6.41
N LEU A 7 -19.85 -6.87 5.38
CA LEU A 7 -20.21 -6.57 3.99
C LEU A 7 -20.83 -7.77 3.23
N GLY A 8 -21.05 -8.92 3.89
CA GLY A 8 -21.62 -10.12 3.28
C GLY A 8 -20.65 -10.89 2.37
N VAL A 9 -19.35 -10.71 2.56
CA VAL A 9 -18.28 -11.37 1.78
C VAL A 9 -17.49 -12.32 2.68
N ASP A 10 -17.34 -13.57 2.26
CA ASP A 10 -16.56 -14.56 3.01
C ASP A 10 -15.06 -14.47 2.68
N PRO A 11 -14.18 -14.33 3.69
CA PRO A 11 -12.75 -14.47 3.50
C PRO A 11 -12.36 -15.86 3.00
N ILE A 12 -11.29 -15.95 2.22
CA ILE A 12 -10.77 -17.19 1.66
C ILE A 12 -9.34 -17.47 2.12
N ILE A 13 -8.92 -18.73 2.05
CA ILE A 13 -7.50 -19.11 2.14
C ILE A 13 -6.92 -19.07 0.72
N ASN A 14 -6.05 -18.10 0.44
CA ASN A 14 -5.37 -17.99 -0.84
C ASN A 14 -4.09 -18.86 -0.84
N ALA A 15 -4.15 -20.02 -1.52
CA ALA A 15 -3.02 -20.94 -1.68
C ALA A 15 -2.29 -20.84 -3.04
N VAL A 16 -2.66 -19.87 -3.90
CA VAL A 16 -2.06 -19.70 -5.24
C VAL A 16 -0.98 -18.60 -5.31
N GLY A 17 -0.70 -17.94 -4.17
CA GLY A 17 0.21 -16.80 -4.12
C GLY A 17 -0.47 -15.47 -4.50
N PRO A 18 0.31 -14.41 -4.79
CA PRO A 18 -0.24 -13.10 -5.14
C PRO A 18 -1.04 -13.19 -6.45
N ALA A 19 -2.36 -13.04 -6.37
CA ALA A 19 -3.25 -13.13 -7.53
C ALA A 19 -4.15 -11.89 -7.61
N THR A 20 -4.16 -11.20 -8.75
CA THR A 20 -4.94 -9.96 -8.96
C THR A 20 -6.43 -10.15 -8.67
N ARG A 21 -7.00 -11.28 -9.11
CA ARG A 21 -8.41 -11.61 -8.86
C ARG A 21 -8.72 -11.81 -7.36
N LEU A 22 -7.71 -12.12 -6.54
CA LEU A 22 -7.83 -12.42 -5.12
C LEU A 22 -7.20 -11.34 -4.24
N SER A 23 -7.24 -10.08 -4.67
CA SER A 23 -6.71 -8.90 -3.94
C SER A 23 -5.18 -8.82 -3.78
N GLY A 24 -4.42 -9.71 -4.41
CA GLY A 24 -2.95 -9.72 -4.33
C GLY A 24 -2.45 -10.36 -3.04
N SER A 25 -1.50 -9.71 -2.36
CA SER A 25 -0.87 -10.18 -1.13
C SER A 25 -1.46 -9.52 0.11
N ILE A 26 -1.46 -10.24 1.23
CA ILE A 26 -1.80 -9.66 2.53
C ILE A 26 -0.65 -8.74 2.97
N MET A 27 -1.01 -7.55 3.43
CA MET A 27 -0.07 -6.57 3.96
C MET A 27 0.55 -7.04 5.28
N HIS A 28 1.85 -6.78 5.45
CA HIS A 28 2.52 -7.04 6.72
C HIS A 28 1.91 -6.19 7.87
N PRO A 29 1.82 -6.72 9.11
CA PRO A 29 1.17 -6.03 10.22
C PRO A 29 1.70 -4.61 10.48
N GLU A 30 3.02 -4.43 10.38
CA GLU A 30 3.68 -3.13 10.57
C GLU A 30 3.26 -2.09 9.52
N VAL A 31 2.99 -2.52 8.28
CA VAL A 31 2.55 -1.61 7.20
C VAL A 31 1.07 -1.23 7.41
N ALA A 32 0.23 -2.19 7.83
CA ALA A 32 -1.17 -1.91 8.14
C ALA A 32 -1.32 -0.91 9.30
N GLU A 33 -0.49 -1.06 10.33
CA GLU A 33 -0.45 -0.11 11.46
C GLU A 33 0.06 1.27 11.04
N ALA A 34 1.08 1.35 10.19
CA ALA A 34 1.55 2.63 9.64
C ALA A 34 0.46 3.35 8.83
N MET A 35 -0.31 2.63 8.01
CA MET A 35 -1.45 3.20 7.28
C MET A 35 -2.55 3.71 8.21
N ARG A 36 -2.84 2.97 9.29
CA ARG A 36 -3.80 3.40 10.32
C ARG A 36 -3.35 4.71 10.98
N GLN A 37 -2.08 4.83 11.35
CA GLN A 37 -1.54 6.06 11.93
C GLN A 37 -1.56 7.23 10.94
N ALA A 38 -1.27 6.96 9.67
CA ALA A 38 -1.27 7.98 8.62
C ALA A 38 -2.67 8.56 8.35
N SER A 39 -3.73 7.76 8.46
CA SER A 39 -5.11 8.23 8.23
C SER A 39 -5.63 9.22 9.28
N GLU A 40 -4.94 9.34 10.42
CA GLU A 40 -5.28 10.24 11.52
C GLU A 40 -4.59 11.61 11.43
N ARG A 41 -3.84 11.87 10.35
CA ARG A 41 -3.01 13.07 10.18
C ARG A 41 -3.22 13.69 8.79
N CYS A 42 -3.04 15.01 8.73
CA CYS A 42 -2.92 15.74 7.46
C CYS A 42 -1.48 16.22 7.31
N VAL A 43 -0.94 16.13 6.10
CA VAL A 43 0.41 16.58 5.75
C VAL A 43 0.36 17.31 4.41
N ASP A 44 1.41 18.09 4.13
CA ASP A 44 1.64 18.60 2.78
C ASP A 44 2.00 17.43 1.85
N ILE A 45 1.12 17.12 0.90
CA ILE A 45 1.29 16.01 -0.04
C ILE A 45 2.55 16.19 -0.89
N ALA A 46 2.95 17.43 -1.21
CA ALA A 46 4.16 17.67 -1.98
C ALA A 46 5.41 17.23 -1.21
N GLN A 47 5.45 17.50 0.11
CA GLN A 47 6.56 17.05 0.97
C GLN A 47 6.56 15.53 1.14
N MET A 48 5.38 14.92 1.29
CA MET A 48 5.25 13.46 1.37
C MET A 48 5.78 12.79 0.09
N GLN A 49 5.43 13.32 -1.09
CA GLN A 49 5.89 12.80 -2.36
C GLN A 49 7.41 12.96 -2.54
N ALA A 50 7.96 14.13 -2.18
CA ALA A 50 9.39 14.37 -2.22
C ALA A 50 10.14 13.34 -1.34
N ARG A 51 9.66 13.12 -0.11
CA ARG A 51 10.27 12.17 0.81
C ARG A 51 10.15 10.72 0.32
N ALA A 52 9.01 10.34 -0.24
CA ALA A 52 8.83 9.02 -0.84
C ALA A 52 9.81 8.79 -2.00
N GLY A 53 10.00 9.80 -2.85
CA GLY A 53 10.94 9.76 -3.97
C GLY A 53 12.39 9.57 -3.53
N GLU A 54 12.84 10.28 -2.49
CA GLU A 54 14.17 10.11 -1.89
C GLU A 54 14.41 8.67 -1.42
N ILE A 55 13.44 8.08 -0.70
CA ILE A 55 13.53 6.71 -0.19
C ILE A 55 13.58 5.70 -1.33
N ILE A 56 12.76 5.87 -2.37
CA ILE A 56 12.77 5.00 -3.55
C ILE A 56 14.13 5.07 -4.24
N ALA A 57 14.69 6.26 -4.44
CA ALA A 57 16.00 6.45 -5.05
C ALA A 57 17.10 5.77 -4.21
N GLU A 58 17.08 5.94 -2.89
CA GLU A 58 18.04 5.31 -1.96
C GLU A 58 18.02 3.78 -2.05
N ILE A 59 16.82 3.18 -2.05
CA ILE A 59 16.65 1.72 -2.06
C ILE A 59 16.99 1.12 -3.44
N THR A 60 16.60 1.80 -4.51
CA THR A 60 16.71 1.26 -5.88
C THR A 60 18.03 1.61 -6.57
N GLY A 61 18.73 2.64 -6.11
CA GLY A 61 19.89 3.22 -6.79
C GLY A 61 19.55 4.08 -8.02
N ALA A 62 18.27 4.38 -8.25
CA ALA A 62 17.84 5.27 -9.31
C ALA A 62 18.17 6.74 -8.98
N GLU A 63 18.21 7.60 -10.00
CA GLU A 63 18.44 9.04 -9.82
C GLU A 63 17.27 9.74 -9.10
N ALA A 64 16.06 9.21 -9.25
CA ALA A 64 14.84 9.72 -8.61
C ALA A 64 13.77 8.63 -8.51
N GLY A 65 12.80 8.84 -7.62
CA GLY A 65 11.60 8.01 -7.48
C GLY A 65 10.33 8.83 -7.44
N TYR A 66 9.21 8.24 -7.87
CA TYR A 66 7.90 8.88 -7.85
C TYR A 66 6.81 7.85 -7.56
N VAL A 67 5.89 8.19 -6.64
CA VAL A 67 4.72 7.35 -6.34
C VAL A 67 3.53 7.82 -7.17
N THR A 68 2.90 6.91 -7.90
CA THR A 68 1.66 7.15 -8.63
C THR A 68 0.51 6.33 -8.02
N SER A 69 -0.70 6.52 -8.53
CA SER A 69 -1.88 5.73 -8.11
C SER A 69 -1.79 4.25 -8.46
N GLY A 70 -0.84 3.85 -9.30
CA GLY A 70 -0.60 2.48 -9.72
C GLY A 70 0.24 2.41 -11.00
N ALA A 71 0.77 1.22 -11.31
CA ALA A 71 1.70 1.03 -12.42
C ALA A 71 1.16 1.48 -13.79
N ALA A 72 -0.15 1.41 -14.03
CA ALA A 72 -0.75 1.86 -15.29
C ALA A 72 -0.71 3.39 -15.48
N ALA A 73 -0.51 4.16 -14.41
CA ALA A 73 -0.45 5.62 -14.43
C ALA A 73 0.99 6.17 -14.29
N GLY A 74 1.98 5.30 -14.10
CA GLY A 74 3.39 5.65 -13.92
C GLY A 74 4.25 5.37 -15.13
#